data_AF-A0A952XE07-F1
#
_entry.id   AF-A0A952XE07-F1
#
_cell.length_a   1.000
_cell.length_b   1.000
_cell.length_c   1.000
_cell.angle_alpha   90.00
_cell.angle_beta   90.00
_cell.angle_gamma   90.00
#
_symmetry.space_group_name_H-M   'P 1'
#
loop_
_entity.id
_entity.type
_entity.pdbx_description
1 polymer ?
#
loop_
_entity_poly.entity_id
_entity_poly.type
_entity_poly.pdbx_seq_one_letter_code
_entity_poly.pdbx_strand_id
1 'polypeptide(L)'
;MTLALLTDPAAEPVTLAEARAHLRLDGTEENPLVEALIAAARAALEAETRRAFVTQSWRLTLDDWPAEPVRLPLAPVAAVTAVKVASLSGAMLPIDPAFYETDLAGEPPRLAAKRGQAWPMPATRLAGIAVDFTAGYGAAADVPPPLKQALLFLVAHWFENREPTGSGNELPRTITALVAPYKRVRL
;
A
#
# COMPACT_ATOMS: atom_id res chain seq x y z
N MET A 1 15.77 5.05 -1.57
CA MET A 1 14.69 4.10 -1.21
C MET A 1 13.54 4.26 -2.19
N THR A 2 13.15 3.18 -2.86
CA THR A 2 12.08 3.18 -3.88
C THR A 2 11.09 2.08 -3.58
N LEU A 3 9.80 2.37 -3.71
CA LEU A 3 8.73 1.39 -3.54
C LEU A 3 8.07 1.15 -4.90
N ALA A 4 8.06 -0.10 -5.35
CA ALA A 4 7.51 -0.51 -6.63
C ALA A 4 6.42 -1.57 -6.44
N LEU A 5 5.29 -1.39 -7.11
CA LEU A 5 4.23 -2.39 -7.17
C LEU A 5 4.66 -3.51 -8.12
N LEU A 6 4.62 -4.75 -7.65
CA LEU A 6 4.96 -5.95 -8.45
C LEU A 6 3.70 -6.63 -9.01
N THR A 7 2.62 -6.60 -8.24
CA THR A 7 1.34 -7.21 -8.64
C THR A 7 0.21 -6.39 -8.04
N ASP A 8 -0.66 -5.90 -8.92
CA ASP A 8 -1.88 -5.17 -8.57
C ASP A 8 -2.83 -6.01 -7.70
N PRO A 9 -3.72 -5.37 -6.94
CA PRO A 9 -4.78 -6.08 -6.23
C PRO A 9 -5.69 -6.83 -7.22
N ALA A 10 -6.07 -8.06 -6.88
CA ALA A 10 -6.92 -8.89 -7.74
C ALA A 10 -8.38 -8.40 -7.84
N ALA A 11 -8.78 -7.48 -6.98
CA ALA A 11 -10.11 -6.88 -6.95
C ALA A 11 -10.05 -5.49 -6.30
N GLU A 12 -11.06 -4.67 -6.58
CA GLU A 12 -11.24 -3.39 -5.88
C GLU A 12 -11.94 -3.59 -4.52
N PRO A 13 -11.69 -2.71 -3.53
CA PRO A 13 -12.31 -2.79 -2.19
C PRO A 13 -13.84 -2.67 -2.19
N VAL A 14 -14.37 -2.02 -3.23
CA VAL A 14 -15.78 -1.79 -3.48
C VAL A 14 -16.07 -2.17 -4.93
N THR A 15 -17.17 -2.89 -5.14
CA THR A 15 -17.62 -3.33 -6.45
C THR A 15 -18.29 -2.20 -7.24
N LEU A 16 -18.33 -2.34 -8.56
CA LEU A 16 -19.09 -1.42 -9.42
C LEU A 16 -20.57 -1.34 -9.01
N ALA A 17 -21.19 -2.47 -8.64
CA ALA A 17 -22.59 -2.50 -8.22
C ALA A 17 -22.83 -1.67 -6.94
N GLU A 18 -21.94 -1.79 -5.95
CA GLU A 18 -22.01 -0.98 -4.73
C GLU A 18 -21.83 0.52 -5.01
N ALA A 19 -20.85 0.88 -5.85
CA ALA A 19 -20.61 2.27 -6.22
C ALA A 19 -21.79 2.87 -7.00
N ARG A 20 -22.37 2.13 -7.95
CA ARG A 20 -23.55 2.57 -8.69
C ARG A 20 -24.77 2.76 -7.80
N ALA A 21 -24.99 1.83 -6.87
CA ALA A 21 -26.07 1.95 -5.90
C ALA A 21 -25.89 3.19 -5.01
N HIS A 22 -24.64 3.52 -4.64
CA HIS A 22 -24.32 4.72 -3.88
C HIS A 22 -24.59 6.01 -4.68
N LEU A 23 -24.22 6.03 -5.97
CA LEU A 23 -24.41 7.14 -6.89
C LEU A 23 -25.85 7.27 -7.42
N ARG A 24 -26.70 6.26 -7.19
CA ARG A 24 -28.08 6.17 -7.71
C ARG A 24 -28.16 6.26 -9.23
N LEU A 25 -27.24 5.56 -9.91
CA LEU A 25 -27.19 5.54 -11.38
C LEU A 25 -28.14 4.50 -11.97
N ASP A 26 -28.95 4.96 -12.93
CA ASP A 26 -29.73 4.12 -13.84
C ASP A 26 -28.93 3.90 -15.15
N GLY A 27 -28.97 2.70 -15.75
CA GLY A 27 -28.27 2.40 -17.02
C GLY A 27 -26.75 2.19 -16.90
N THR A 28 -26.08 1.57 -17.88
CA THR A 28 -24.67 1.10 -17.78
C THR A 28 -23.62 2.01 -18.42
N GLU A 29 -24.02 3.15 -18.97
CA GLU A 29 -23.22 4.05 -19.80
C GLU A 29 -22.05 4.67 -19.03
N GLU A 30 -22.23 4.89 -17.74
CA GLU A 30 -21.23 5.47 -16.85
C GLU A 30 -20.34 4.42 -16.16
N ASN A 31 -20.55 3.12 -16.41
CA ASN A 31 -19.73 2.06 -15.81
C ASN A 31 -18.22 2.29 -15.98
N PRO A 32 -17.70 2.62 -17.18
CA PRO A 32 -16.26 2.81 -17.35
C PRO A 32 -15.71 3.98 -16.53
N LEU A 33 -16.50 5.05 -16.36
CA LEU A 33 -16.12 6.18 -15.53
C LEU A 33 -16.11 5.79 -14.05
N VAL A 34 -17.14 5.11 -13.57
CA VAL A 34 -17.23 4.68 -12.16
C VAL A 34 -16.11 3.69 -11.81
N GLU A 35 -15.78 2.74 -12.69
CA GLU A 35 -14.64 1.83 -12.51
C GLU A 35 -13.31 2.59 -12.38
N ALA A 36 -13.07 3.57 -13.26
CA ALA A 36 -11.88 4.40 -13.18
C ALA A 36 -11.80 5.22 -11.88
N LEU A 37 -12.94 5.75 -11.42
CA LEU A 37 -13.03 6.51 -10.17
C LEU A 37 -12.79 5.62 -8.94
N ILE A 38 -13.28 4.37 -8.93
CA ILE A 38 -13.03 3.41 -7.84
C ILE A 38 -11.51 3.17 -7.71
N ALA A 39 -10.84 2.84 -8.82
CA ALA A 39 -9.41 2.57 -8.83
C ALA A 39 -8.59 3.80 -8.40
N ALA A 40 -8.96 4.99 -8.90
CA ALA A 40 -8.33 6.25 -8.49
C ALA A 40 -8.55 6.55 -7.00
N ALA A 41 -9.75 6.29 -6.48
CA ALA A 41 -10.12 6.58 -5.09
C ALA A 41 -9.38 5.64 -4.14
N ARG A 42 -9.26 4.35 -4.50
CA ARG A 42 -8.38 3.41 -3.80
C ARG A 42 -6.96 3.97 -3.74
N ALA A 43 -6.35 4.29 -4.90
CA ALA A 43 -4.96 4.76 -4.94
C ALA A 43 -4.72 6.01 -4.08
N ALA A 44 -5.64 6.97 -4.10
CA ALA A 44 -5.57 8.18 -3.29
C ALA A 44 -5.66 7.89 -1.78
N LEU A 45 -6.61 7.04 -1.36
CA LEU A 45 -6.77 6.70 0.05
C LEU A 45 -5.65 5.79 0.57
N GLU A 46 -5.12 4.89 -0.25
CA GLU A 46 -3.95 4.07 0.09
C GLU A 46 -2.71 4.95 0.28
N ALA A 47 -2.51 5.95 -0.59
CA ALA A 47 -1.42 6.92 -0.46
C ALA A 47 -1.55 7.75 0.83
N GLU A 48 -2.76 8.22 1.12
CA GLU A 48 -3.07 9.06 2.28
C GLU A 48 -2.91 8.31 3.62
N THR A 49 -3.36 7.06 3.66
CA THR A 49 -3.32 6.23 4.87
C THR A 49 -1.99 5.49 5.04
N ARG A 50 -1.18 5.40 3.97
CA ARG A 50 -0.03 4.49 3.87
C ARG A 50 -0.43 3.04 4.09
N ARG A 51 -1.65 2.69 3.67
CA ARG A 51 -2.17 1.34 3.77
C ARG A 51 -2.50 0.73 2.42
N ALA A 52 -2.23 -0.56 2.27
CA ALA A 52 -2.78 -1.35 1.18
C ALA A 52 -4.15 -1.87 1.60
N PHE A 53 -5.16 -1.76 0.73
CA PHE A 53 -6.53 -2.17 1.05
C PHE A 53 -6.71 -3.65 0.74
N VAL A 54 -6.67 -4.02 -0.53
CA VAL A 54 -6.70 -5.42 -0.99
C VAL A 54 -5.27 -5.94 -1.12
N THR A 55 -5.06 -7.25 -0.96
CA THR A 55 -3.73 -7.86 -1.07
C THR A 55 -3.06 -7.57 -2.40
N GLN A 56 -1.84 -7.04 -2.32
CA GLN A 56 -0.96 -6.69 -3.44
C GLN A 56 0.50 -6.93 -3.06
N SER A 57 1.35 -7.13 -4.08
CA SER A 57 2.77 -7.47 -3.89
C SER A 57 3.65 -6.27 -4.21
N TRP A 58 4.62 -5.98 -3.35
CA TRP A 58 5.47 -4.80 -3.43
C TRP A 58 6.95 -5.17 -3.29
N ARG A 59 7.80 -4.33 -3.89
CA ARG A 59 9.25 -4.33 -3.69
C ARG A 59 9.69 -3.01 -3.08
N LEU A 60 10.35 -3.10 -1.93
CA LEU A 60 11.13 -2.00 -1.37
C LEU A 60 12.60 -2.17 -1.77
N THR A 61 13.13 -1.19 -2.49
CA THR A 61 14.54 -1.14 -2.87
C THR A 61 15.28 -0.13 -1.99
N LEU A 62 16.41 -0.57 -1.42
CA LEU A 62 17.30 0.24 -0.58
C LEU A 62 18.71 0.26 -1.18
N ASP A 63 19.43 1.34 -0.91
CA ASP A 63 20.82 1.51 -1.33
C ASP A 63 21.77 0.81 -0.36
N ASP A 64 21.49 0.90 0.95
CA ASP A 64 22.21 0.23 2.03
C ASP A 64 21.27 -0.10 3.20
N TRP A 65 21.73 -0.95 4.13
CA TRP A 65 20.98 -1.32 5.32
C TRP A 65 20.93 -0.14 6.32
N PRO A 66 19.75 0.23 6.82
CA PRO A 66 19.65 1.23 7.88
C PRO A 66 20.24 0.71 9.20
N ALA A 67 20.69 1.63 10.06
CA ALA A 67 21.15 1.31 11.42
C ALA A 67 20.00 0.84 12.32
N GLU A 68 18.78 1.31 12.04
CA GLU A 68 17.54 0.84 12.68
C GLU A 68 16.92 -0.32 11.88
N PRO A 69 15.95 -1.07 12.47
CA PRO A 69 15.12 -1.99 11.70
C PRO A 69 14.54 -1.34 10.43
N VAL A 70 14.56 -2.09 9.33
CA VAL A 70 13.96 -1.67 8.06
C VAL A 70 12.47 -1.51 8.26
N ARG A 71 11.98 -0.27 8.17
CA ARG A 71 10.54 0.04 8.28
C ARG A 71 9.88 -0.15 6.93
N LEU A 72 8.88 -1.02 6.86
CA LEU A 72 8.11 -1.22 5.64
C LEU A 72 7.16 -0.03 5.43
N PRO A 73 7.08 0.51 4.21
CA PRO A 73 6.42 1.77 3.94
C PRO A 73 4.88 1.66 3.87
N LEU A 74 4.33 0.45 3.88
CA LEU A 74 2.90 0.13 3.81
C LEU A 74 2.47 -0.76 4.98
N ALA A 75 1.19 -0.73 5.30
CA ALA A 75 0.53 -1.62 6.26
C ALA A 75 -0.90 -1.97 5.79
N PRO A 76 -1.56 -3.01 6.32
CA PRO A 76 -0.94 -4.14 6.99
C PRO A 76 -0.05 -4.94 6.02
N VAL A 77 1.00 -5.58 6.54
CA VAL A 77 1.87 -6.48 5.77
C VAL A 77 1.51 -7.91 6.14
N ALA A 78 1.14 -8.73 5.16
CA ALA A 78 0.79 -10.12 5.36
C ALA A 78 2.04 -11.01 5.49
N ALA A 79 3.02 -10.82 4.61
CA ALA A 79 4.28 -11.55 4.65
C ALA A 79 5.42 -10.79 3.96
N VAL A 80 6.64 -10.99 4.44
CA VAL A 80 7.86 -10.70 3.65
C VAL A 80 8.16 -11.95 2.83
N THR A 81 8.13 -11.83 1.51
CA THR A 81 8.26 -12.97 0.59
C THR A 81 9.70 -13.23 0.18
N ALA A 82 10.52 -12.19 0.08
CA ALA A 82 11.95 -12.34 -0.14
C ALA A 82 12.74 -11.13 0.35
N VAL A 83 13.92 -11.37 0.92
CA VAL A 83 14.93 -10.34 1.17
C VAL A 83 16.12 -10.70 0.32
N LYS A 84 16.63 -9.75 -0.47
CA LYS A 84 17.69 -9.98 -1.44
C LYS A 84 18.76 -8.90 -1.32
N VAL A 85 20.00 -9.28 -1.58
CA VAL A 85 21.17 -8.39 -1.56
C VAL A 85 22.01 -8.59 -2.81
N ALA A 86 22.56 -7.50 -3.35
CA ALA A 86 23.41 -7.51 -4.52
C ALA A 86 24.76 -8.15 -4.19
N SER A 87 25.15 -9.11 -5.01
CA SER A 87 26.46 -9.76 -4.97
C SER A 87 27.48 -9.07 -5.88
N LEU A 88 28.76 -9.44 -5.76
CA LEU A 88 29.85 -8.88 -6.56
C LEU A 88 29.67 -9.09 -8.08
N SER A 89 28.87 -10.07 -8.51
CA SER A 89 28.51 -10.29 -9.92
C SER A 89 27.37 -9.40 -10.41
N GLY A 90 26.79 -8.57 -9.54
CA GLY A 90 25.59 -7.77 -9.82
C GLY A 90 24.27 -8.53 -9.67
N ALA A 91 24.31 -9.83 -9.37
CA ALA A 91 23.10 -10.63 -9.14
C ALA A 91 22.51 -10.37 -7.75
N MET A 92 21.18 -10.30 -7.66
CA MET A 92 20.46 -10.24 -6.39
C MET A 92 20.30 -11.64 -5.80
N LEU A 93 20.99 -11.90 -4.69
CA LEU A 93 20.96 -13.19 -3.99
C LEU A 93 19.98 -13.14 -2.81
N PRO A 94 19.17 -14.19 -2.60
CA PRO A 94 18.27 -14.24 -1.46
C PRO A 94 19.05 -14.38 -0.14
N ILE A 95 18.56 -13.69 0.88
CA ILE A 95 18.95 -13.88 2.28
C ILE A 95 17.99 -14.89 2.89
N ASP A 96 18.55 -15.90 3.57
CA ASP A 96 17.77 -16.92 4.27
C ASP A 96 16.83 -16.28 5.30
N PRO A 97 15.52 -16.60 5.32
CA PRO A 97 14.59 -16.16 6.36
C PRO A 97 15.04 -16.49 7.79
N ALA A 98 15.90 -17.49 7.98
CA ALA A 98 16.51 -17.78 9.27
C ALA A 98 17.41 -16.62 9.77
N PHE A 99 17.84 -15.71 8.91
CA PHE A 99 18.79 -14.63 9.21
C PHE A 99 18.14 -13.36 9.78
N TYR A 100 16.83 -13.22 9.59
CA TYR A 100 16.09 -12.02 9.97
C TYR A 100 14.81 -12.35 10.72
N GLU A 101 14.29 -11.35 11.42
CA GLU A 101 13.01 -11.40 12.11
C GLU A 101 12.11 -10.26 11.65
N THR A 102 10.82 -10.50 11.67
CA THR A 102 9.80 -9.55 11.24
C THR A 102 8.84 -9.24 12.38
N ASP A 103 8.45 -7.97 12.48
CA ASP A 103 7.31 -7.52 13.27
C ASP A 103 6.34 -6.87 12.30
N LEU A 104 5.42 -7.70 11.77
CA LEU A 104 4.47 -7.28 10.74
C LEU A 104 3.20 -6.66 11.31
N ALA A 105 2.92 -6.91 12.59
CA ALA A 105 1.79 -6.36 13.32
C ALA A 105 2.07 -4.97 13.92
N GLY A 106 3.35 -4.63 14.13
CA GLY A 106 3.77 -3.31 14.56
C GLY A 106 3.36 -2.20 13.59
N GLU A 107 3.21 -0.98 14.11
CA GLU A 107 2.93 0.21 13.32
C GLU A 107 4.07 1.22 13.51
N PRO A 108 5.02 1.34 12.56
CA PRO A 108 5.07 0.67 11.26
C PRO A 108 5.57 -0.79 11.32
N PRO A 109 5.17 -1.66 10.37
CA PRO A 109 5.74 -2.99 10.20
C PRO A 109 7.23 -2.88 9.92
N ARG A 110 8.03 -3.80 10.47
CA ARG A 110 9.49 -3.73 10.41
C ARG A 110 10.16 -5.08 10.24
N LEU A 111 11.37 -5.05 9.74
CA LEU A 111 12.26 -6.17 9.48
C LEU A 111 13.64 -5.86 10.06
N ALA A 112 14.26 -6.78 10.78
CA ALA A 112 15.60 -6.63 11.34
C ALA A 112 16.41 -7.91 11.20
N ALA A 113 17.74 -7.81 11.15
CA ALA A 113 18.60 -8.98 11.32
C ALA A 113 18.38 -9.55 12.73
N LYS A 114 18.39 -10.88 12.87
CA LYS A 114 18.25 -11.49 14.19
C LYS A 114 19.38 -11.05 15.12
N ARG A 115 19.10 -11.03 16.42
CA ARG A 115 20.11 -10.70 17.44
C ARG A 115 21.38 -11.54 17.27
N GLY A 116 22.52 -10.87 17.22
CA GLY A 116 23.83 -11.50 17.03
C GLY A 116 24.21 -11.76 15.57
N GLN A 117 23.34 -11.41 14.62
CA GLN A 117 23.64 -11.44 13.19
C GLN A 117 23.71 -10.03 12.62
N ALA A 118 24.50 -9.87 11.55
CA ALA A 118 24.67 -8.61 10.84
C ALA A 118 24.29 -8.80 9.38
N TRP A 119 23.52 -7.85 8.83
CA TRP A 119 23.11 -7.92 7.44
C TRP A 119 24.31 -8.09 6.49
N PRO A 120 24.22 -8.97 5.48
CA PRO A 120 25.22 -9.03 4.42
C PRO A 120 25.27 -7.68 3.69
N MET A 121 26.45 -7.10 3.58
CA MET A 121 26.63 -5.79 2.96
C MET A 121 26.43 -5.89 1.44
N PRO A 122 25.64 -5.01 0.81
CA PRO A 122 25.46 -5.02 -0.64
C PRO A 122 26.79 -4.72 -1.34
N ALA A 123 27.06 -5.45 -2.42
CA ALA A 123 28.24 -5.24 -3.26
C ALA A 123 28.14 -3.99 -4.14
N THR A 124 26.95 -3.37 -4.23
CA THR A 124 26.69 -2.14 -4.99
C THR A 124 26.26 -1.02 -4.03
N ARG A 125 26.61 0.23 -4.38
CA ARG A 125 26.23 1.41 -3.57
C ARG A 125 24.79 1.88 -3.77
N LEU A 126 24.16 1.48 -4.87
CA LEU A 126 22.83 1.91 -5.27
C LEU A 126 21.97 0.69 -5.54
N ALA A 127 20.72 0.75 -5.09
CA ALA A 127 19.71 -0.30 -5.25
C ALA A 127 20.22 -1.72 -4.89
N GLY A 128 21.12 -1.82 -3.91
CA GLY A 128 21.81 -3.05 -3.55
C GLY A 128 20.95 -4.03 -2.75
N ILE A 129 19.76 -3.63 -2.31
CA ILE A 129 18.88 -4.42 -1.47
C ILE A 129 17.46 -4.38 -2.04
N ALA A 130 16.80 -5.53 -2.08
CA ALA A 130 15.38 -5.64 -2.42
C ALA A 130 14.64 -6.44 -1.36
N VAL A 131 13.54 -5.88 -0.84
CA VAL A 131 12.62 -6.55 0.06
C VAL A 131 11.28 -6.69 -0.66
N ASP A 132 10.95 -7.90 -1.05
CA ASP A 132 9.67 -8.28 -1.63
C ASP A 132 8.71 -8.64 -0.49
N PHE A 133 7.50 -8.08 -0.48
CA PHE A 133 6.50 -8.32 0.56
C PHE A 133 5.07 -8.19 0.02
N THR A 134 4.12 -8.85 0.68
CA THR A 134 2.69 -8.76 0.41
C THR A 134 2.02 -7.85 1.44
N ALA A 135 1.25 -6.88 0.99
CA ALA A 135 0.53 -5.93 1.84
C ALA A 135 -0.95 -5.87 1.45
N GLY A 136 -1.82 -5.64 2.43
CA GLY A 136 -3.27 -5.57 2.26
C GLY A 136 -4.01 -6.31 3.37
N TYR A 137 -5.28 -5.94 3.59
CA TYR A 137 -6.13 -6.59 4.60
C TYR A 137 -6.52 -8.02 4.23
N GLY A 138 -6.40 -8.39 2.96
CA GLY A 138 -6.85 -9.68 2.43
C GLY A 138 -7.66 -9.47 1.16
N ALA A 139 -8.78 -10.19 1.07
CA ALA A 139 -9.77 -9.99 0.04
C ALA A 139 -10.50 -8.65 0.22
N ALA A 140 -11.26 -8.23 -0.79
CA ALA A 140 -12.09 -7.03 -0.70
C ALA A 140 -13.03 -7.04 0.52
N ALA A 141 -13.51 -8.21 0.94
CA ALA A 141 -14.35 -8.37 2.13
C ALA A 141 -13.64 -7.99 3.45
N ASP A 142 -12.32 -8.17 3.51
CA ASP A 142 -11.53 -7.95 4.72
C ASP A 142 -11.16 -6.47 4.92
N VAL A 143 -11.38 -5.63 3.91
CA VAL A 143 -11.13 -4.18 4.01
C VAL A 143 -12.09 -3.55 5.03
N PRO A 144 -11.59 -2.82 6.04
CA PRO A 144 -12.42 -2.20 7.07
C PRO A 144 -13.57 -1.36 6.50
N PRO A 145 -14.80 -1.50 7.02
CA PRO A 145 -15.98 -0.79 6.50
C PRO A 145 -15.80 0.75 6.43
N PRO A 146 -15.15 1.44 7.39
CA PRO A 146 -14.91 2.88 7.28
C PRO A 146 -14.05 3.29 6.07
N LEU A 147 -13.10 2.44 5.65
CA LEU A 147 -12.27 2.70 4.47
C LEU A 147 -13.07 2.50 3.17
N LYS A 148 -13.94 1.48 3.12
CA LYS A 148 -14.88 1.31 2.00
C LYS A 148 -15.84 2.49 1.88
N GLN A 149 -16.36 2.98 3.02
CA GLN A 149 -17.24 4.14 3.05
C GLN A 149 -16.52 5.42 2.59
N ALA A 150 -15.28 5.63 3.04
CA ALA A 150 -14.45 6.74 2.60
C ALA A 150 -14.21 6.69 1.08
N LEU A 151 -13.99 5.50 0.53
CA LEU A 151 -13.84 5.28 -0.91
C LEU A 151 -15.11 5.65 -1.67
N LEU A 152 -16.28 5.17 -1.23
CA LEU A 152 -17.58 5.53 -1.83
C LEU A 152 -17.84 7.04 -1.82
N PHE A 153 -17.54 7.71 -0.71
CA PHE A 153 -17.67 9.17 -0.62
C PHE A 153 -16.72 9.89 -1.57
N LEU A 154 -15.49 9.40 -1.74
CA LEU A 154 -14.54 9.99 -2.68
C LEU A 154 -14.96 9.79 -4.13
N VAL A 155 -15.46 8.60 -4.47
CA VAL A 155 -16.04 8.29 -5.79
C VAL A 155 -17.21 9.22 -6.09
N ALA A 156 -18.15 9.39 -5.16
CA ALA A 156 -19.27 10.31 -5.30
C ALA A 156 -18.80 11.76 -5.49
N HIS A 157 -17.82 12.18 -4.70
CA HIS A 157 -17.28 13.52 -4.81
C HIS A 157 -16.68 13.78 -6.20
N TRP A 158 -15.84 12.90 -6.73
CA TRP A 158 -15.22 13.08 -8.05
C TRP A 158 -16.16 12.84 -9.23
N PHE A 159 -17.18 12.00 -9.05
CA PHE A 159 -18.20 11.81 -10.08
C PHE A 159 -19.00 13.09 -10.32
N GLU A 160 -19.41 13.76 -9.24
CA GLU A 160 -20.12 15.05 -9.27
C GLU A 160 -19.20 16.23 -9.66
N ASN A 161 -17.92 16.16 -9.30
CA ASN A 161 -16.94 17.23 -9.53
C ASN A 161 -15.86 16.77 -10.51
N ARG A 162 -16.16 16.88 -11.81
CA ARG A 162 -15.28 16.44 -12.90
C ARG A 162 -14.09 17.37 -13.18
N GLU A 163 -14.11 18.57 -12.59
CA GLU A 163 -13.02 19.54 -12.63
C GLU A 163 -12.40 19.69 -11.24
N PRO A 164 -11.11 20.05 -11.13
CA PRO A 164 -10.50 20.34 -9.85
C PRO A 164 -11.27 21.44 -9.12
N THR A 165 -11.84 21.13 -7.96
CA THR A 165 -12.52 22.11 -7.11
C THR A 165 -11.58 22.57 -5.99
N GLY A 166 -11.49 23.89 -5.76
CA GLY A 166 -10.62 24.48 -4.73
C GLY A 166 -9.12 24.37 -5.03
N SER A 167 -8.28 24.44 -3.99
CA SER A 167 -6.82 24.32 -4.10
C SER A 167 -6.38 22.86 -4.26
N GLY A 168 -6.88 22.18 -5.29
CA GLY A 168 -6.35 20.98 -5.95
C GLY A 168 -6.07 19.70 -5.14
N ASN A 169 -6.10 19.70 -3.80
CA ASN A 169 -5.50 18.61 -3.03
C ASN A 169 -6.14 18.34 -1.65
N GLU A 170 -7.24 19.01 -1.28
CA GLU A 170 -7.89 18.77 0.02
C GLU A 170 -9.00 17.72 -0.12
N LEU A 171 -8.83 16.58 0.55
CA LEU A 171 -9.92 15.61 0.74
C LEU A 171 -11.03 16.28 1.57
N PRO A 172 -12.31 16.10 1.21
CA PRO A 172 -13.43 16.51 2.06
C PRO A 172 -13.26 16.05 3.51
N ARG A 173 -13.55 16.93 4.48
CA ARG A 173 -13.33 16.68 5.93
C ARG A 173 -13.95 15.38 6.43
N THR A 174 -15.10 14.99 5.88
CA THR A 174 -15.78 13.74 6.19
C THR A 174 -14.93 12.52 5.84
N ILE A 175 -14.29 12.54 4.68
CA ILE A 175 -13.36 11.49 4.23
C ILE A 175 -12.13 11.47 5.13
N THR A 176 -11.55 12.64 5.42
CA THR A 176 -10.39 12.75 6.31
C THR A 176 -10.67 12.17 7.70
N ALA A 177 -11.86 12.42 8.26
CA ALA A 177 -12.26 11.91 9.57
C ALA A 177 -12.39 10.37 9.59
N LEU A 178 -12.93 9.78 8.51
CA LEU A 178 -13.06 8.31 8.39
C LEU A 178 -11.71 7.60 8.30
N VAL A 179 -10.74 8.21 7.60
CA VAL A 179 -9.41 7.61 7.42
C VAL A 179 -8.43 7.94 8.54
N ALA A 180 -8.72 8.95 9.37
CA ALA A 180 -7.80 9.41 10.42
C ALA A 180 -7.31 8.28 11.37
N PRO A 181 -8.15 7.34 11.84
CA PRO A 181 -7.70 6.23 12.69
C PRO A 181 -6.74 5.26 11.99
N TYR A 182 -6.73 5.25 10.65
CA TYR A 182 -5.93 4.36 9.83
C TYR A 182 -4.62 5.00 9.37
N LYS A 183 -4.45 6.32 9.57
CA LYS A 183 -3.20 7.02 9.27
C LYS A 183 -2.12 6.58 10.24
N ARG A 184 -0.89 6.47 9.74
CA ARG A 184 0.29 6.25 10.59
C ARG A 184 0.46 7.41 11.56
N VAL A 185 0.33 7.11 12.85
CA VAL A 185 0.70 8.05 13.92
C VAL A 185 2.22 8.10 13.99
N ARG A 186 2.80 9.27 13.71
CA ARG A 186 4.20 9.55 14.07
C ARG A 186 4.19 9.99 15.53
N LEU A 187 4.69 9.13 16.41
CA LEU A 187 4.98 9.47 17.82
C LEU A 187 6.31 10.20 17.92
#